data_AF-A0A1K1P9B5-F1
#
_entry.id   AF-A0A1K1P9B5-F1
#
_cell.length_a   1.000
_cell.length_b   1.000
_cell.length_c   1.000
_cell.angle_alpha   90.00
_cell.angle_beta   90.00
_cell.angle_gamma   90.00
#
_symmetry.space_group_name_H-M   'P 1'
#
loop_
_entity.id
_entity.type
_entity.pdbx_description
1 polymer ?
#
loop_
_entity_poly.entity_id
_entity_poly.type
_entity_poly.pdbx_seq_one_letter_code
_entity_poly.pdbx_strand_id
1 'polypeptide(L)'
;MIAQVDEALCRLLRPCLPPGTQLRLDPPKPAWRTESQVRSVELFLFALRGEQAAAGCTLSYLVTARAGEIDEEHRLLDAALHAVLDAEDPPVRLRLADTDATALWTSLGMPARAGFVLQVTAGG
;
A
#
# COMPACT_ATOMS: atom_id res chain seq x y z
N MET A 1 4.77 -2.29 17.09
CA MET A 1 4.19 -1.13 16.37
C MET A 1 4.17 -1.37 14.86
N ILE A 2 5.31 -1.40 14.14
CA ILE A 2 5.32 -1.63 12.67
C ILE A 2 4.60 -2.95 12.30
N ALA A 3 4.98 -4.08 12.91
CA ALA A 3 4.33 -5.37 12.63
C ALA A 3 2.82 -5.39 12.94
N GLN A 4 2.35 -4.59 13.91
CA GLN A 4 0.93 -4.48 14.23
C GLN A 4 0.18 -3.66 13.17
N VAL A 5 0.83 -2.61 12.64
CA VAL A 5 0.32 -1.86 11.49
C VAL A 5 0.24 -2.75 10.26
N ASP A 6 1.31 -3.51 9.96
CA ASP A 6 1.33 -4.45 8.84
C ASP A 6 0.21 -5.48 8.94
N GLU A 7 0.01 -6.04 10.15
CA GLU A 7 -1.08 -6.97 10.41
C GLU A 7 -2.46 -6.32 10.26
N ALA A 8 -2.65 -5.10 10.77
CA ALA A 8 -3.90 -4.35 10.63
C ALA A 8 -4.22 -4.06 9.16
N LEU A 9 -3.25 -3.59 8.38
CA LEU A 9 -3.39 -3.38 6.94
C LEU A 9 -3.70 -4.68 6.21
N CYS A 10 -3.05 -5.78 6.59
CA CYS A 10 -3.35 -7.09 6.01
C CYS A 10 -4.78 -7.55 6.31
N ARG A 11 -5.26 -7.38 7.54
CA ARG A 11 -6.62 -7.74 7.93
C ARG A 11 -7.67 -6.86 7.24
N LEU A 12 -7.38 -5.57 7.05
CA LEU A 12 -8.26 -4.65 6.36
C LEU A 12 -8.37 -4.95 4.86
N LEU A 13 -7.23 -5.14 4.18
CA LEU A 13 -7.21 -5.21 2.73
C LEU A 13 -7.57 -6.60 2.19
N ARG A 14 -7.09 -7.69 2.82
CA ARG A 14 -7.27 -9.06 2.29
C ARG A 14 -8.72 -9.42 1.95
N PRO A 15 -9.73 -9.12 2.79
CA PRO A 15 -11.13 -9.46 2.50
C PRO A 15 -11.71 -8.72 1.28
N CYS A 16 -11.15 -7.56 0.93
CA CYS A 16 -11.64 -6.71 -0.14
C CYS A 16 -11.01 -7.04 -1.50
N LEU A 17 -9.93 -7.84 -1.51
CA LEU A 17 -9.24 -8.19 -2.75
C LEU A 17 -9.91 -9.38 -3.46
N PRO A 18 -9.89 -9.42 -4.81
CA PRO A 18 -10.42 -10.55 -5.56
C PRO A 18 -9.74 -11.88 -5.17
N PRO A 19 -10.46 -13.02 -5.24
CA PRO A 19 -9.88 -14.33 -4.95
C PRO A 19 -8.62 -14.61 -5.78
N GLY A 20 -7.61 -15.20 -5.13
CA GLY A 20 -6.31 -15.49 -5.75
C GLY A 20 -5.34 -14.31 -5.81
N THR A 21 -5.74 -13.12 -5.33
CA THR A 21 -4.84 -11.97 -5.21
C THR A 21 -3.94 -12.12 -3.99
N GLN A 22 -2.64 -11.92 -4.16
CA GLN A 22 -1.68 -11.89 -3.07
C GLN A 22 -1.56 -10.49 -2.49
N LEU A 23 -1.50 -10.37 -1.16
CA LEU A 23 -1.12 -9.13 -0.49
C LEU A 23 0.28 -9.29 0.08
N ARG A 24 1.22 -8.44 -0.35
CA ARG A 24 2.66 -8.53 -0.02
C ARG A 24 3.15 -7.26 0.67
N LEU A 25 4.10 -7.41 1.58
CA LEU A 25 4.79 -6.31 2.27
C LEU A 25 6.20 -6.13 1.68
N ASP A 26 6.26 -5.97 0.36
CA ASP A 26 7.51 -5.93 -0.42
C ASP A 26 7.67 -4.58 -1.13
N PRO A 27 8.90 -4.14 -1.42
CA PRO A 27 9.13 -3.07 -2.38
C PRO A 27 8.60 -3.47 -3.76
N PRO A 28 8.13 -2.50 -4.57
CA PRO A 28 7.74 -2.80 -5.94
C PRO A 28 8.94 -3.34 -6.72
N LYS A 29 8.71 -4.39 -7.51
CA LYS A 29 9.78 -5.09 -8.26
C LYS A 29 9.82 -4.63 -9.72
N PRO A 30 11.03 -4.51 -10.33
CA PRO A 30 11.16 -4.23 -11.75
C PRO A 30 10.41 -5.28 -12.59
N ALA A 31 9.55 -4.82 -13.50
CA ALA A 31 8.55 -5.65 -14.17
C ALA A 31 9.09 -6.78 -15.07
N TRP A 32 10.40 -6.81 -15.36
CA TRP A 32 11.03 -7.76 -16.27
C TRP A 32 11.58 -9.04 -15.59
N ARG A 33 11.57 -9.11 -14.26
CA ARG A 33 11.96 -10.31 -13.50
C ARG A 33 10.72 -11.08 -13.01
N THR A 34 10.18 -11.94 -13.88
CA THR A 34 9.65 -13.28 -13.54
C THR A 34 8.35 -13.47 -12.72
N GLU A 35 7.41 -12.52 -12.63
CA GLU A 35 6.09 -12.78 -12.00
C GLU A 35 4.89 -12.29 -12.84
N SER A 36 4.86 -12.59 -14.14
CA SER A 36 3.79 -12.12 -15.06
C SER A 36 2.41 -12.78 -14.87
N GLN A 37 2.27 -13.75 -13.95
CA GLN A 37 1.00 -14.50 -13.77
C GLN A 37 0.35 -14.32 -12.39
N VAL A 38 1.00 -13.62 -11.46
CA VAL A 38 0.47 -13.48 -10.09
C VAL A 38 -0.19 -12.12 -9.96
N ARG A 39 -1.48 -12.12 -9.60
CA ARG A 39 -2.19 -10.91 -9.16
C ARG A 39 -1.71 -10.56 -7.76
N SER A 40 -1.23 -9.34 -7.57
CA SER A 40 -0.80 -8.88 -6.26
C SER A 40 -1.09 -7.41 -6.01
N VAL A 41 -1.28 -7.11 -4.73
CA VAL A 41 -1.19 -5.76 -4.16
C VAL A 41 0.03 -5.75 -3.25
N GLU A 42 0.93 -4.80 -3.44
CA GLU A 42 2.11 -4.62 -2.60
C GLU A 42 1.98 -3.37 -1.73
N LEU A 43 2.41 -3.48 -0.49
CA LEU A 43 2.52 -2.39 0.47
C LEU A 43 4.00 -2.20 0.79
N PHE A 44 4.60 -1.14 0.24
CA PHE A 44 5.99 -0.82 0.47
C PHE A 44 6.14 0.30 1.51
N LEU A 45 6.57 -0.04 2.72
CA LEU A 45 6.93 0.94 3.75
C LEU A 45 8.19 1.69 3.34
N PHE A 46 8.06 2.96 2.93
CA PHE A 46 9.20 3.75 2.44
C PHE A 46 9.60 4.89 3.38
N ALA A 47 8.77 5.26 4.35
CA ALA A 47 9.12 6.28 5.34
C ALA A 47 8.45 6.03 6.69
N LEU A 48 9.15 6.43 7.76
CA LEU A 48 8.66 6.46 9.13
C LEU A 48 9.04 7.80 9.76
N ARG A 49 8.08 8.47 10.40
CA ARG A 49 8.27 9.76 11.06
C ARG A 49 7.71 9.68 12.48
N GLY A 50 8.51 10.06 13.47
CA GLY A 50 8.00 10.25 14.83
C GLY A 50 7.22 11.55 14.95
N GLU A 51 6.19 11.58 15.79
CA GLU A 51 5.47 12.80 16.12
C GLU A 51 6.01 13.36 17.43
N GLN A 52 6.50 14.61 17.44
CA GLN A 52 7.17 15.16 18.63
C GLN A 52 6.21 15.45 19.81
N ALA A 53 4.91 15.58 19.55
CA ALA A 53 3.90 15.95 20.55
C ALA A 53 3.06 14.77 21.08
N ALA A 54 3.16 13.58 20.47
CA ALA A 54 2.42 12.39 20.84
C ALA A 54 3.35 11.17 20.86
N ALA A 55 3.06 10.16 21.69
CA ALA A 55 3.80 8.89 21.68
C ALA A 55 3.46 8.03 20.44
N GLY A 56 3.48 8.64 19.26
CA GLY A 56 3.05 8.05 18.01
C GLY A 56 4.08 8.21 16.90
N CYS A 57 3.91 7.38 15.87
CA CYS A 57 4.66 7.49 14.63
C CYS A 57 3.71 7.36 13.43
N THR A 58 4.05 8.07 12.37
CA THR A 58 3.38 7.96 11.07
C THR A 58 4.26 7.13 10.14
N LEU A 59 3.70 6.04 9.63
CA LEU A 59 4.28 5.15 8.63
C LEU A 59 3.70 5.50 7.27
N SER A 60 4.53 5.58 6.23
CA SER A 60 4.09 5.84 4.85
C SER A 60 4.34 4.63 3.97
N TYR A 61 3.27 4.06 3.44
CA TYR A 61 3.28 2.92 2.54
C TYR A 61 2.96 3.38 1.13
N LEU A 62 3.74 2.95 0.15
CA LEU A 62 3.36 3.01 -1.25
C LEU A 62 2.55 1.75 -1.57
N VAL A 63 1.31 1.93 -2.01
CA VAL A 63 0.41 0.84 -2.41
C VAL A 63 0.46 0.71 -3.93
N THR A 64 0.81 -0.48 -4.40
CA THR A 64 0.93 -0.80 -5.83
C THR A 64 0.15 -2.07 -6.15
N ALA A 65 -0.14 -2.30 -7.43
CA ALA A 65 -0.74 -3.55 -7.88
C ALA A 65 -0.01 -4.09 -9.10
N ARG A 66 -0.09 -5.41 -9.26
CA ARG A 66 0.46 -6.16 -10.39
C ARG A 66 -0.56 -7.16 -10.90
N ALA A 67 -0.68 -7.23 -12.21
CA ALA A 67 -1.56 -8.14 -12.91
C ALA A 67 -1.04 -8.40 -14.33
N GLY A 68 -1.72 -9.28 -15.07
CA GLY A 68 -1.39 -9.54 -16.48
C GLY A 68 -1.70 -8.34 -17.38
N GLU A 69 -2.69 -7.53 -17.02
CA GLU A 69 -3.20 -6.40 -17.80
C GLU A 69 -3.34 -5.15 -16.92
N ILE A 70 -3.13 -3.96 -17.50
CA ILE A 70 -3.18 -2.67 -16.77
C ILE A 70 -4.56 -2.40 -16.17
N ASP A 71 -5.65 -2.71 -16.89
CA ASP A 71 -7.01 -2.54 -16.36
C ASP A 71 -7.29 -3.47 -15.16
N GLU A 72 -6.55 -4.56 -15.03
CA GLU A 72 -6.62 -5.40 -13.85
C GLU A 72 -5.79 -4.84 -12.69
N GLU A 73 -4.62 -4.24 -12.95
CA GLU A 73 -3.87 -3.47 -11.94
C GLU A 73 -4.75 -2.35 -11.36
N HIS A 74 -5.46 -1.61 -12.20
CA HIS A 74 -6.38 -0.56 -11.76
C HIS A 74 -7.53 -1.10 -10.91
N ARG A 75 -8.14 -2.23 -11.28
CA ARG A 75 -9.21 -2.86 -10.48
C ARG A 75 -8.71 -3.32 -9.10
N LEU A 76 -7.48 -3.81 -9.02
CA LEU A 76 -6.88 -4.19 -7.74
C LEU A 76 -6.60 -2.96 -6.85
N LEU A 77 -6.09 -1.88 -7.44
CA LEU A 77 -5.90 -0.60 -6.74
C LEU A 77 -7.23 -0.01 -6.28
N ASP A 78 -8.26 -0.06 -7.12
CA ASP A 78 -9.59 0.44 -6.82
C ASP A 78 -10.21 -0.31 -5.62
N ALA A 79 -10.10 -1.64 -5.59
CA ALA A 79 -10.54 -2.45 -4.46
C ALA A 79 -9.79 -2.11 -3.16
N ALA A 80 -8.47 -1.92 -3.23
CA ALA A 80 -7.66 -1.52 -2.08
C ALA A 80 -7.99 -0.10 -1.60
N LEU A 81 -8.28 0.81 -2.53
CA LEU A 81 -8.63 2.19 -2.23
C LEU A 81 -9.98 2.28 -1.51
N HIS A 82 -11.01 1.59 -2.03
CA HIS A 82 -12.31 1.49 -1.36
C HIS A 82 -12.18 0.89 0.04
N ALA A 83 -11.38 -0.17 0.20
CA ALA A 83 -11.14 -0.77 1.51
C ALA A 83 -10.54 0.22 2.53
N VAL A 84 -9.72 1.17 2.09
CA VAL A 84 -9.16 2.23 2.95
C VAL A 84 -10.18 3.33 3.23
N LEU A 85 -10.91 3.77 2.20
CA LEU A 85 -11.87 4.88 2.30
C LEU A 85 -13.11 4.50 3.11
N ASP A 86 -13.56 3.25 2.99
CA ASP A 86 -14.76 2.72 3.63
C ASP A 86 -14.45 2.11 5.01
N ALA A 87 -13.20 2.18 5.48
CA ALA A 87 -12.80 1.65 6.77
C ALA A 87 -13.42 2.47 7.92
N GLU A 88 -14.48 1.95 8.53
CA GLU A 88 -15.05 2.50 9.76
C GLU A 88 -14.26 2.03 10.99
N ASP A 89 -13.80 2.99 11.80
CA ASP A 89 -13.02 2.78 13.04
C ASP A 89 -11.87 1.75 12.92
N PRO A 90 -10.93 1.94 11.97
CA PRO A 90 -9.82 1.02 11.81
C PRO A 90 -8.93 1.00 13.06
N PRO A 91 -8.30 -0.15 13.39
CA PRO A 91 -7.41 -0.28 14.56
C PRO A 91 -6.17 0.61 14.49
N VAL A 92 -5.92 1.22 13.33
CA VAL A 92 -4.88 2.20 13.06
C VAL A 92 -5.49 3.36 12.28
N ARG A 93 -5.08 4.60 12.55
CA ARG A 93 -5.62 5.75 11.81
C ARG A 93 -5.03 5.78 10.40
N LEU A 94 -5.90 5.77 9.40
CA LEU A 94 -5.53 5.76 7.98
C LEU A 94 -5.77 7.13 7.34
N ARG A 95 -4.88 7.52 6.43
CA ARG A 95 -5.03 8.71 5.59
C ARG A 95 -4.37 8.49 4.24
N LEU A 96 -5.05 8.87 3.16
CA LEU A 96 -4.39 9.02 1.85
C LEU A 96 -3.50 10.27 1.88
N ALA A 97 -2.23 10.13 1.49
CA ALA A 97 -1.34 11.26 1.39
C ALA A 97 -1.68 12.11 0.15
N ASP A 98 -1.49 13.42 0.28
CA ASP A 98 -1.65 14.37 -0.84
C ASP A 98 -0.50 14.28 -1.86
N THR A 99 0.54 13.49 -1.56
CA THR A 99 1.74 13.33 -2.38
C THR A 99 1.50 12.31 -3.50
N ASP A 100 1.85 12.67 -4.73
CA ASP A 100 1.88 11.70 -5.83
C ASP A 100 3.03 10.68 -5.66
N ALA A 101 2.82 9.46 -6.16
CA ALA A 101 3.83 8.39 -6.11
C ALA A 101 4.93 8.54 -7.19
N THR A 102 4.84 9.51 -8.09
CA THR A 102 5.69 9.64 -9.29
C THR A 102 7.16 9.86 -8.93
N ALA A 103 7.42 10.70 -7.94
CA ALA A 103 8.78 10.94 -7.47
C ALA A 103 9.40 9.67 -6.86
N LEU A 104 8.60 8.85 -6.16
CA LEU A 104 9.05 7.57 -5.59
C LEU A 104 9.44 6.57 -6.68
N TRP A 105 8.63 6.44 -7.73
CA TRP A 105 8.96 5.57 -8.87
C TRP A 105 10.29 5.95 -9.52
N THR A 106 10.52 7.25 -9.70
CA THR A 106 11.76 7.77 -10.27
C THR A 106 12.96 7.43 -9.38
N SER A 107 12.84 7.64 -8.06
CA SER A 107 13.90 7.29 -7.10
C SER A 107 14.19 5.79 -7.03
N LEU A 108 13.21 4.94 -7.32
CA LEU A 108 13.37 3.49 -7.39
C LEU A 108 13.99 3.00 -8.71
N GLY A 109 14.24 3.90 -9.67
CA GLY A 109 14.71 3.54 -11.01
C GLY A 109 13.67 2.71 -11.79
N MET A 110 12.40 2.86 -11.45
CA MET A 110 11.29 2.11 -12.01
C MET A 110 10.44 3.00 -12.94
N PRO A 111 9.81 2.43 -13.97
CA PRO A 111 8.83 3.19 -14.75
C PRO A 111 7.67 3.59 -13.84
N ALA A 112 7.16 4.81 -14.05
CA ALA A 112 5.96 5.27 -13.35
C ALA A 112 4.80 4.28 -13.58
N ARG A 113 4.13 3.92 -12.48
CA ARG A 113 2.98 3.03 -12.44
C ARG A 113 1.91 3.62 -11.53
N ALA A 114 0.66 3.21 -11.73
CA ALA A 114 -0.41 3.60 -10.83
C ALA A 114 -0.13 3.08 -9.41
N GLY A 115 -0.45 3.91 -8.43
CA GLY A 115 -0.27 3.62 -7.01
C GLY A 115 -0.63 4.84 -6.18
N PHE A 116 -0.86 4.62 -4.89
CA PHE A 116 -1.18 5.69 -3.95
C PHE A 116 -0.37 5.54 -2.68
N VAL A 117 -0.20 6.65 -1.95
CA VAL A 117 0.52 6.65 -0.68
C VAL A 117 -0.49 6.63 0.46
N LEU A 118 -0.37 5.60 1.31
CA LEU A 118 -1.14 5.45 2.54
C LEU A 118 -0.28 5.85 3.74
N GLN A 119 -0.76 6.82 4.51
CA GLN A 119 -0.21 7.18 5.80
C GLN A 119 -0.99 6.48 6.91
N VAL A 120 -0.25 5.85 7.81
CA VAL A 120 -0.81 5.16 8.97
C VAL A 120 -0.19 5.73 10.23
N THR A 121 -1.01 6.31 11.09
CA THR A 121 -0.56 6.78 12.40
C THR A 121 -0.77 5.68 13.42
N ALA A 122 0.34 5.21 13.99
CA ALA A 122 0.36 4.25 15.09
C ALA A 122 0.78 5.00 16.37
N GLY A 123 -0.15 5.15 17.30
CA GLY A 123 0.07 5.89 18.56
C GLY A 123 -1.23 6.37 19.16
N GLY A 124 -1.42 6.04 20.44
CA GLY A 124 -2.63 6.24 21.25
C GLY A 124 -2.60 5.25 22.40
#